data_AF-A0A1V2AYU3-F1
#
_entry.id   AF-A0A1V2AYU3-F1
#
_cell.length_a   1.000
_cell.length_b   1.000
_cell.length_c   1.000
_cell.angle_alpha   90.00
_cell.angle_beta   90.00
_cell.angle_gamma   90.00
#
_symmetry.space_group_name_H-M   'P 1'
#
loop_
_entity.id
_entity.type
_entity.pdbx_description
1 polymer ?
#
loop_
_entity_poly.entity_id
_entity_poly.type
_entity_poly.pdbx_seq_one_letter_code
_entity_poly.pdbx_strand_id
1 'polypeptide(L)'
;MKYCLWLLLMGSSVYAQPKNMKEAMVYLDRECADSLKTVIKEGIPVDLRDIKIADWLDNRKSKLNRYLLHKGIHTEQKVIIITAYKDHLLGKPLDEDVLYTPWLKLEEKHHRDTAAYLKGTYIPKDLNDAIVQIDKMWDDKTKQQNKKIAENEFTARMHHGFGMWMRNNWGLWGGSRLSIYFNNMGVYHPDDISGIILTSYYRHLNNSDYKLDEQIKFYQDYWKNEEAKARERQQKKPE
;
A
#
# COMPACT_ATOMS: atom_id res chain seq x y z
N MET A 1 35.01 50.93 -42.46
CA MET A 1 34.50 49.55 -42.36
C MET A 1 35.06 48.89 -41.10
N LYS A 2 34.25 48.82 -40.04
CA LYS A 2 34.52 47.96 -38.87
C LYS A 2 33.23 47.19 -38.60
N TYR A 3 33.27 45.89 -38.87
CA TYR A 3 32.19 44.98 -38.55
C TYR A 3 32.12 44.84 -37.03
N CYS A 4 30.98 45.20 -36.44
CA CYS A 4 30.69 44.94 -35.04
C CYS A 4 29.79 43.71 -34.99
N LEU A 5 30.36 42.58 -34.57
CA LEU A 5 29.64 41.35 -34.24
C LEU A 5 28.65 41.66 -33.10
N TRP A 6 27.35 41.58 -33.39
CA TRP A 6 26.34 41.36 -32.35
C TRP A 6 26.11 39.85 -32.25
N LEU A 7 26.83 39.22 -31.32
CA LEU A 7 26.52 37.87 -30.84
C LEU A 7 25.16 37.91 -30.12
N LEU A 8 24.14 37.37 -30.76
CA LEU A 8 22.87 37.01 -30.15
C LEU A 8 23.12 35.89 -29.13
N LEU A 9 23.34 36.26 -27.87
CA LEU A 9 23.19 35.34 -26.74
C LEU A 9 21.69 35.10 -26.54
N MET A 10 21.12 34.13 -27.26
CA MET A 10 19.93 33.44 -26.76
C MET A 10 20.34 32.57 -25.57
N GLY A 11 20.48 33.22 -24.41
CA GLY A 11 20.48 32.51 -23.14
C GLY A 11 19.12 31.85 -22.98
N SER A 12 19.08 30.53 -23.03
CA SER A 12 17.94 29.73 -22.59
C SER A 12 17.49 30.26 -21.23
N SER A 13 16.32 30.91 -21.17
CA SER A 13 15.68 31.32 -19.92
C SER A 13 15.61 30.11 -19.00
N VAL A 14 16.46 30.09 -17.97
CA VAL A 14 16.33 29.14 -16.87
C VAL A 14 15.10 29.60 -16.11
N TYR A 15 13.92 29.14 -16.55
CA TYR A 15 12.68 29.40 -15.85
C TYR A 15 12.87 28.94 -14.40
N ALA A 16 12.77 29.89 -13.46
CA ALA A 16 12.87 29.56 -12.05
C ALA A 16 11.76 28.56 -11.71
N GLN A 17 12.12 27.45 -11.07
CA GLN A 17 11.19 26.39 -10.70
C GLN A 17 10.93 26.42 -9.19
N PRO A 18 9.72 26.04 -8.74
CA PRO A 18 9.42 25.95 -7.33
C PRO A 18 10.34 24.93 -6.63
N LYS A 19 10.68 25.22 -5.38
CA LYS A 19 11.53 24.35 -4.55
C LYS A 19 10.76 23.48 -3.58
N ASN A 20 9.53 23.87 -3.25
CA ASN A 20 8.65 23.23 -2.28
C ASN A 20 7.18 23.56 -2.59
N MET A 21 6.25 23.00 -1.82
CA MET A 21 4.82 23.15 -2.07
C MET A 21 4.35 24.61 -1.95
N LYS A 22 4.87 25.36 -0.97
CA LYS A 22 4.55 26.79 -0.81
C LYS A 22 4.96 27.62 -2.02
N GLU A 23 6.17 27.43 -2.54
CA GLU A 23 6.60 28.10 -3.77
C GLU A 23 5.72 27.67 -4.95
N ALA A 24 5.37 26.38 -5.06
CA ALA A 24 4.48 25.90 -6.13
C ALA A 24 3.15 26.65 -6.17
N MET A 25 2.53 26.96 -5.02
CA MET A 25 1.30 27.77 -4.97
C MET A 25 1.51 29.18 -5.55
N VAL A 26 2.64 29.82 -5.21
CA VAL A 26 2.98 31.17 -5.72
C VAL A 26 3.14 31.17 -7.24
N TYR A 27 3.78 30.13 -7.80
CA TYR A 27 3.89 30.00 -9.26
C TYR A 27 2.53 29.76 -9.90
N LEU A 28 1.70 28.88 -9.33
CA LEU A 28 0.36 28.61 -9.86
C LEU A 28 -0.54 29.84 -9.81
N ASP A 29 -0.48 30.66 -8.76
CA ASP A 29 -1.26 31.91 -8.70
C ASP A 29 -0.94 32.88 -9.83
N ARG A 30 0.34 32.95 -10.21
CA ARG A 30 0.83 33.82 -11.27
C ARG A 30 0.56 33.27 -12.67
N GLU A 31 0.66 31.96 -12.86
CA GLU A 31 0.71 31.35 -14.19
C GLU A 31 -0.58 30.64 -14.60
N CYS A 32 -1.42 30.25 -13.64
CA CYS A 32 -2.69 29.58 -13.91
C CYS A 32 -3.75 30.62 -14.34
N ALA A 33 -4.40 30.38 -15.48
CA ALA A 33 -5.49 31.23 -15.97
C ALA A 33 -6.70 31.20 -15.02
N ASP A 34 -7.45 32.30 -14.93
CA ASP A 34 -8.59 32.40 -14.01
C ASP A 34 -9.71 31.40 -14.32
N SER A 35 -9.87 31.03 -15.60
CA SER A 35 -10.77 29.95 -16.01
C SER A 35 -10.35 28.61 -15.40
N LEU A 36 -9.06 28.27 -15.44
CA LEU A 36 -8.53 27.05 -14.84
C LEU A 36 -8.61 27.07 -13.31
N LYS A 37 -8.36 28.21 -12.66
CA LYS A 37 -8.54 28.37 -11.21
C LYS A 37 -9.98 28.04 -10.79
N THR A 38 -10.98 28.50 -11.56
CA THR A 38 -12.40 28.20 -11.31
C THR A 38 -12.66 26.69 -11.38
N VAL A 39 -12.21 26.03 -12.45
CA VAL A 39 -12.37 24.57 -12.65
C VAL A 39 -11.71 23.76 -11.51
N ILE A 40 -10.50 24.15 -11.10
CA ILE A 40 -9.78 23.50 -9.98
C ILE A 40 -10.55 23.69 -8.67
N LYS A 41 -11.07 24.89 -8.41
CA LYS A 41 -11.83 25.22 -7.20
C LYS A 41 -13.11 24.38 -7.09
N GLU A 42 -13.81 24.18 -8.20
CA GLU A 42 -15.00 23.34 -8.31
C GLU A 42 -14.70 21.83 -8.20
N GLY A 43 -13.41 21.43 -8.32
CA GLY A 43 -12.99 20.04 -8.24
C GLY A 43 -13.26 19.24 -9.51
N ILE A 44 -13.45 19.92 -10.63
CA ILE A 44 -13.60 19.30 -11.94
C ILE A 44 -12.21 18.78 -12.37
N PRO A 45 -12.09 17.54 -12.88
CA PRO A 45 -10.83 17.02 -13.39
C PRO A 45 -10.25 17.94 -14.48
N VAL A 46 -8.99 18.35 -14.29
CA VAL A 46 -8.27 19.22 -15.23
C VAL A 46 -7.26 18.40 -16.01
N ASP A 47 -7.13 18.68 -17.30
CA ASP A 47 -6.00 18.14 -18.06
C ASP A 47 -4.70 18.75 -17.54
N LEU A 48 -3.91 17.92 -16.86
CA LEU A 48 -2.65 18.32 -16.24
C LEU A 48 -1.58 18.74 -17.25
N ARG A 49 -1.82 18.59 -18.55
CA ARG A 49 -0.95 19.10 -19.63
C ARG A 49 -1.07 20.61 -19.81
N ASP A 50 -2.19 21.21 -19.42
CA ASP A 50 -2.43 22.66 -19.53
C ASP A 50 -1.72 23.45 -18.43
N ILE A 51 -1.23 22.75 -17.40
CA ILE A 51 -0.51 23.33 -16.27
C ILE A 51 0.92 22.82 -16.34
N LYS A 52 1.91 23.72 -16.43
CA LYS A 52 3.35 23.41 -16.57
C LYS A 52 3.98 22.73 -15.34
N ILE A 53 3.19 22.03 -14.52
CA ILE A 53 3.63 21.22 -13.38
C ILE A 53 4.56 20.10 -13.85
N ALA A 54 4.35 19.55 -15.05
CA ALA A 54 5.22 18.50 -15.59
C ALA A 54 6.70 18.95 -15.65
N ASP A 55 6.95 20.20 -16.06
CA ASP A 55 8.29 20.77 -16.13
C ASP A 55 8.94 20.92 -14.75
N TRP A 56 8.13 21.12 -13.71
CA TRP A 56 8.60 21.19 -12.32
C TRP A 56 8.98 19.83 -11.76
N LEU A 57 8.58 18.73 -12.40
CA LEU A 57 8.83 17.37 -11.92
C LEU A 57 9.88 16.62 -12.76
N ASP A 58 10.29 17.16 -13.91
CA ASP A 58 11.32 16.55 -14.77
C ASP A 58 12.69 16.47 -14.08
N ASN A 59 13.32 15.30 -14.15
CA ASN A 59 14.19 14.81 -13.09
C ASN A 59 15.66 14.72 -13.54
N ARG A 60 16.41 15.75 -13.12
CA ARG A 60 17.84 15.71 -12.72
C ARG A 60 18.21 16.91 -11.84
N LYS A 61 17.47 18.02 -11.93
CA LYS A 61 17.72 19.26 -11.16
C LYS A 61 16.52 19.79 -10.37
N SER A 62 15.29 19.30 -10.62
CA SER A 62 14.09 19.79 -9.96
C SER A 62 14.25 19.76 -8.43
N LYS A 63 14.00 20.91 -7.80
CA LYS A 63 14.02 21.06 -6.33
C LYS A 63 12.70 20.59 -5.73
N LEU A 64 11.57 20.90 -6.36
CA LEU A 64 10.25 20.42 -5.94
C LEU A 64 10.15 18.89 -5.96
N ASN A 65 10.59 18.24 -7.05
CA ASN A 65 10.54 16.78 -7.13
C ASN A 65 11.38 16.14 -6.01
N ARG A 66 12.62 16.60 -5.83
CA ARG A 66 13.45 16.13 -4.70
C ARG A 66 12.79 16.36 -3.36
N TYR A 67 12.20 17.53 -3.14
CA TYR A 67 11.48 17.84 -1.91
C TYR A 67 10.32 16.84 -1.67
N LEU A 68 9.51 16.52 -2.68
CA LEU A 68 8.42 15.53 -2.57
C LEU A 68 8.95 14.11 -2.32
N LEU A 69 10.03 13.72 -2.98
CA LEU A 69 10.67 12.42 -2.74
C LEU A 69 11.20 12.30 -1.30
N HIS A 70 11.76 13.37 -0.72
CA HIS A 70 12.18 13.37 0.69
C HIS A 70 11.01 13.31 1.67
N LYS A 71 9.82 13.74 1.23
CA LYS A 71 8.56 13.60 1.99
C LYS A 71 7.93 12.21 1.84
N GLY A 72 8.53 11.31 1.07
CA GLY A 72 7.99 9.97 0.81
C GLY A 72 6.86 9.96 -0.23
N ILE A 73 6.83 10.93 -1.14
CA ILE A 73 5.87 11.00 -2.24
C ILE A 73 6.59 10.63 -3.54
N HIS A 74 6.49 9.36 -3.91
CA HIS A 74 7.14 8.80 -5.10
C HIS A 74 6.23 8.81 -6.33
N THR A 75 4.93 8.78 -6.11
CA THR A 75 3.89 8.70 -7.14
C THR A 75 2.89 9.85 -7.01
N GLU A 76 2.09 10.09 -8.06
CA GLU A 76 0.94 11.01 -8.01
C GLU A 76 1.25 12.45 -7.59
N GLN A 77 2.51 12.87 -7.72
CA GLN A 77 3.01 14.20 -7.36
C GLN A 77 2.18 15.34 -7.99
N LYS A 78 1.73 15.17 -9.24
CA LYS A 78 0.89 16.16 -9.92
C LYS A 78 -0.48 16.32 -9.24
N VAL A 79 -1.11 15.21 -8.86
CA VAL A 79 -2.41 15.20 -8.20
C VAL A 79 -2.32 15.89 -6.83
N ILE A 80 -1.24 15.63 -6.10
CA ILE A 80 -0.98 16.28 -4.80
C ILE A 80 -0.82 17.80 -4.96
N ILE A 81 -0.05 18.25 -5.96
CA ILE A 81 0.14 19.68 -6.24
C ILE A 81 -1.20 20.36 -6.58
N ILE A 82 -2.04 19.73 -7.41
CA ILE A 82 -3.36 20.29 -7.76
C ILE A 82 -4.32 20.28 -6.57
N THR A 83 -4.27 19.24 -5.74
CA THR A 83 -5.07 19.17 -4.50
C THR A 83 -4.68 20.30 -3.54
N ALA A 84 -3.38 20.50 -3.33
CA ALA A 84 -2.87 21.63 -2.54
C ALA A 84 -3.33 22.97 -3.11
N TYR A 85 -3.30 23.13 -4.43
CA TYR A 85 -3.71 24.36 -5.08
C TYR A 85 -5.21 24.63 -4.97
N LYS A 86 -6.04 23.59 -5.06
CA LYS A 86 -7.48 23.71 -4.80
C LYS A 86 -7.73 24.23 -3.38
N ASP A 87 -7.08 23.64 -2.37
CA ASP A 87 -7.24 24.07 -0.98
C ASP A 87 -6.77 25.51 -0.76
N HIS A 88 -5.66 25.90 -1.39
CA HIS A 88 -5.17 27.28 -1.42
C HIS A 88 -6.20 28.26 -2.04
N LEU A 89 -6.80 27.91 -3.18
CA LEU A 89 -7.86 28.72 -3.82
C LEU A 89 -9.16 28.82 -2.99
N LEU A 90 -9.37 27.86 -2.07
CA LEU A 90 -10.45 27.87 -1.09
C LEU A 90 -10.08 28.64 0.20
N GLY A 91 -8.88 29.21 0.26
CA GLY A 91 -8.39 29.98 1.42
C GLY A 91 -7.99 29.10 2.61
N LYS A 92 -7.83 27.78 2.41
CA LYS A 92 -7.35 26.90 3.47
C LYS A 92 -5.83 27.04 3.64
N PRO A 93 -5.31 26.94 4.87
CA PRO A 93 -3.87 26.91 5.08
C PRO A 93 -3.26 25.65 4.47
N LEU A 94 -2.05 25.78 3.93
CA LEU A 94 -1.26 24.62 3.50
C LEU A 94 -0.78 23.86 4.73
N ASP A 95 -1.45 22.74 5.01
CA ASP A 95 -1.03 21.74 5.98
C ASP A 95 -0.49 20.51 5.23
N GLU A 96 0.84 20.41 5.17
CA GLU A 96 1.52 19.34 4.45
C GLU A 96 1.25 17.96 5.05
N ASP A 97 1.11 17.86 6.37
CA ASP A 97 0.90 16.58 7.04
C ASP A 97 -0.50 16.04 6.71
N VAL A 98 -1.51 16.92 6.76
CA VAL A 98 -2.88 16.57 6.35
C VAL A 98 -2.96 16.23 4.86
N LEU A 99 -2.30 17.02 4.01
CA LEU A 99 -2.29 16.84 2.56
C LEU A 99 -1.64 15.51 2.13
N TYR A 100 -0.50 15.17 2.73
CA TYR A 100 0.29 13.99 2.32
C TYR A 100 -0.21 12.69 2.96
N THR A 101 -0.87 12.75 4.12
CA THR A 101 -1.31 11.56 4.87
C THR A 101 -2.04 10.51 4.03
N PRO A 102 -3.03 10.85 3.17
CA PRO A 102 -3.72 9.85 2.37
C PRO A 102 -2.79 9.10 1.40
N TRP A 103 -1.85 9.82 0.79
CA TRP A 103 -0.90 9.30 -0.18
C TRP A 103 0.19 8.46 0.48
N LEU A 104 0.72 8.91 1.61
CA LEU A 104 1.71 8.15 2.39
C LEU A 104 1.12 6.81 2.85
N LYS A 105 -0.14 6.79 3.29
CA LYS A 105 -0.84 5.54 3.65
C LYS A 105 -1.01 4.61 2.44
N LEU A 106 -1.30 5.16 1.26
CA LEU A 106 -1.44 4.40 0.03
C LEU A 106 -0.09 3.80 -0.42
N GLU A 107 0.97 4.61 -0.42
CA GLU A 107 2.32 4.16 -0.77
C GLU A 107 2.85 3.14 0.24
N GLU A 108 2.61 3.35 1.54
CA GLU A 108 2.95 2.36 2.57
C GLU A 108 2.21 1.04 2.31
N LYS A 109 0.92 1.08 2.01
CA LYS A 109 0.15 -0.12 1.68
C LYS A 109 0.71 -0.84 0.45
N HIS A 110 0.94 -0.14 -0.65
CA HIS A 110 1.53 -0.72 -1.86
C HIS A 110 2.93 -1.30 -1.61
N HIS A 111 3.73 -0.63 -0.80
CA HIS A 111 5.01 -1.15 -0.38
C HIS A 111 4.84 -2.46 0.39
N ARG A 112 3.95 -2.50 1.38
CA ARG A 112 3.69 -3.71 2.17
C ARG A 112 3.20 -4.88 1.32
N ASP A 113 2.36 -4.57 0.34
CA ASP A 113 1.73 -5.52 -0.58
C ASP A 113 2.75 -6.23 -1.50
N THR A 114 3.91 -5.63 -1.73
CA THR A 114 4.94 -6.14 -2.66
C THR A 114 6.27 -6.46 -1.99
N ALA A 115 6.54 -5.91 -0.80
CA ALA A 115 7.82 -6.05 -0.13
C ALA A 115 8.12 -7.51 0.26
N ALA A 116 9.35 -7.94 -0.02
CA ALA A 116 9.85 -9.23 0.44
C ALA A 116 10.16 -9.25 1.94
N TYR A 117 10.38 -8.08 2.54
CA TYR A 117 10.69 -7.92 3.95
C TYR A 117 9.85 -6.80 4.56
N LEU A 118 9.30 -7.04 5.76
CA LEU A 118 8.69 -6.00 6.58
C LEU A 118 9.38 -6.00 7.93
N LYS A 119 9.90 -4.83 8.35
CA LYS A 119 10.58 -4.65 9.65
C LYS A 119 11.68 -5.70 9.91
N GLY A 120 12.42 -6.08 8.87
CA GLY A 120 13.50 -7.08 8.94
C GLY A 120 13.03 -8.55 8.86
N THR A 121 11.73 -8.81 8.85
CA THR A 121 11.17 -10.16 8.68
C THR A 121 10.88 -10.46 7.22
N TYR A 122 11.36 -11.60 6.72
CA TYR A 122 10.97 -12.10 5.39
C TYR A 122 9.49 -12.48 5.38
N ILE A 123 8.76 -11.99 4.39
CA ILE A 123 7.33 -12.27 4.21
C ILE A 123 7.18 -13.36 3.18
N PRO A 124 6.56 -14.51 3.44
CA PRO A 124 6.37 -15.51 2.39
C PRO A 124 5.53 -14.96 1.21
N LYS A 125 5.81 -15.37 -0.03
CA LYS A 125 5.03 -14.90 -1.19
C LYS A 125 3.75 -15.71 -1.47
N ASP A 126 3.71 -16.95 -0.99
CA ASP A 126 2.61 -17.91 -1.17
C ASP A 126 2.64 -18.98 -0.06
N LEU A 127 1.69 -19.93 -0.10
CA LEU A 127 1.61 -21.02 0.88
C LEU A 127 2.86 -21.93 0.92
N ASN A 128 3.42 -22.25 -0.25
CA ASN A 128 4.57 -23.16 -0.31
C ASN A 128 5.82 -22.49 0.27
N ASP A 129 6.04 -21.22 -0.04
CA ASP A 129 7.10 -20.42 0.57
C ASP A 129 6.88 -20.31 2.10
N ALA A 130 5.63 -20.13 2.55
CA ALA A 130 5.33 -20.11 3.99
C ALA A 130 5.73 -21.42 4.67
N ILE A 131 5.39 -22.57 4.08
CA ILE A 131 5.80 -23.89 4.57
C ILE A 131 7.32 -24.02 4.64
N VAL A 132 8.04 -23.58 3.60
CA VAL A 132 9.51 -23.57 3.59
C VAL A 132 10.09 -22.69 4.69
N GLN A 133 9.50 -21.53 4.97
CA GLN A 133 9.97 -20.67 6.06
C GLN A 133 9.75 -21.32 7.44
N ILE A 134 8.60 -21.96 7.67
CA ILE A 134 8.34 -22.69 8.92
C ILE A 134 9.35 -23.83 9.08
N ASP A 135 9.61 -24.56 8.01
CA ASP A 135 10.53 -25.70 8.04
C ASP A 135 11.98 -25.28 8.39
N LYS A 136 12.38 -24.06 8.02
CA LYS A 136 13.66 -23.48 8.43
C LYS A 136 13.68 -22.99 9.87
N MET A 137 12.54 -22.58 10.41
CA MET A 137 12.44 -22.02 11.77
C MET A 137 12.45 -23.11 12.84
N TRP A 138 11.90 -24.29 12.55
CA TRP A 138 11.78 -25.37 13.53
C TRP A 138 12.88 -26.41 13.37
N ASP A 139 13.39 -26.91 14.49
CA ASP A 139 14.36 -28.00 14.49
C ASP A 139 13.68 -29.36 14.25
N ASP A 140 14.48 -30.38 13.89
CA ASP A 140 13.96 -31.71 13.60
C ASP A 140 13.21 -32.32 14.78
N LYS A 141 13.65 -32.02 16.01
CA LYS A 141 12.98 -32.49 17.22
C LYS A 141 11.54 -31.96 17.29
N THR A 142 11.35 -30.65 17.08
CA THR A 142 10.03 -30.00 17.07
C THR A 142 9.16 -30.60 15.95
N LYS A 143 9.71 -30.76 14.74
CA LYS A 143 9.00 -31.40 13.62
C LYS A 143 8.53 -32.80 13.98
N GLN A 144 9.41 -33.63 14.55
CA GLN A 144 9.07 -35.01 14.94
C GLN A 144 8.05 -35.08 16.08
N GLN A 145 8.06 -34.13 17.01
CA GLN A 145 7.04 -34.03 18.06
C GLN A 145 5.67 -33.67 17.47
N ASN A 146 5.65 -32.71 16.54
CA ASN A 146 4.41 -32.26 15.89
C ASN A 146 3.77 -33.33 15.01
N LYS A 147 4.55 -34.22 14.40
CA LYS A 147 4.03 -35.37 13.63
C LYS A 147 3.26 -36.39 14.47
N LYS A 148 3.48 -36.43 15.80
CA LYS A 148 2.90 -37.45 16.69
C LYS A 148 1.54 -37.09 17.27
N ILE A 149 1.12 -35.83 17.15
CA ILE A 149 -0.18 -35.36 17.65
C ILE A 149 -1.16 -35.28 16.49
N ALA A 150 -2.46 -35.31 16.78
CA ALA A 150 -3.50 -35.20 15.75
C ALA A 150 -3.54 -33.79 15.13
N GLU A 151 -4.00 -33.67 13.89
CA GLU A 151 -4.05 -32.40 13.14
C GLU A 151 -4.83 -31.29 13.88
N ASN A 152 -5.99 -31.63 14.43
CA ASN A 152 -6.84 -30.71 15.19
C ASN A 152 -6.16 -30.24 16.48
N GLU A 153 -5.41 -31.13 17.14
CA GLU A 153 -4.64 -30.81 18.33
C GLU A 153 -3.43 -29.93 18.00
N PHE A 154 -2.71 -30.22 16.91
CA PHE A 154 -1.62 -29.40 16.43
C PHE A 154 -2.08 -27.97 16.13
N THR A 155 -3.12 -27.84 15.32
CA THR A 155 -3.66 -26.53 14.91
C THR A 155 -4.17 -25.73 16.11
N ALA A 156 -4.88 -26.36 17.04
CA ALA A 156 -5.35 -25.70 18.28
C ALA A 156 -4.19 -25.22 19.15
N ARG A 157 -3.17 -26.06 19.39
CA ARG A 157 -1.99 -25.71 20.20
C ARG A 157 -1.20 -24.56 19.58
N MET A 158 -1.06 -24.56 18.25
CA MET A 158 -0.28 -23.56 17.53
C MET A 158 -1.02 -22.23 17.34
N HIS A 159 -2.35 -22.21 17.42
CA HIS A 159 -3.17 -21.06 17.06
C HIS A 159 -2.81 -19.75 17.80
N HIS A 160 -2.62 -19.82 19.11
CA HIS A 160 -2.29 -18.65 19.95
C HIS A 160 -0.78 -18.43 20.14
N GLY A 161 0.04 -19.43 19.86
CA GLY A 161 1.50 -19.30 19.90
C GLY A 161 2.04 -18.89 18.54
N PHE A 162 2.47 -19.87 17.77
CA PHE A 162 3.08 -19.65 16.46
C PHE A 162 2.13 -19.02 15.44
N GLY A 163 0.84 -19.36 15.48
CA GLY A 163 -0.20 -18.70 14.68
C GLY A 163 -0.24 -17.20 14.92
N MET A 164 -0.27 -16.77 16.18
CA MET A 164 -0.24 -15.35 16.55
C MET A 164 1.06 -14.69 16.10
N TRP A 165 2.19 -15.36 16.27
CA TRP A 165 3.47 -14.89 15.77
C TRP A 165 3.44 -14.65 14.25
N MET A 166 2.92 -15.60 13.46
CA MET A 166 2.78 -15.45 12.01
C MET A 166 1.91 -14.26 11.63
N ARG A 167 0.74 -14.09 12.27
CA ARG A 167 -0.15 -12.96 11.99
C ARG A 167 0.52 -11.61 12.19
N ASN A 168 1.30 -11.48 13.25
CA ASN A 168 1.98 -10.24 13.60
C ASN A 168 3.24 -9.99 12.75
N ASN A 169 4.03 -11.03 12.48
CA ASN A 169 5.34 -10.89 11.84
C ASN A 169 5.27 -11.00 10.31
N TRP A 170 4.34 -11.79 9.77
CA TRP A 170 4.08 -11.84 8.32
C TRP A 170 3.06 -10.81 7.85
N GLY A 171 2.68 -9.87 8.73
CA GLY A 171 1.89 -8.70 8.40
C GLY A 171 0.45 -8.99 7.98
N LEU A 172 -0.14 -10.09 8.45
CA LEU A 172 -1.47 -10.53 7.99
C LEU A 172 -2.59 -9.54 8.34
N TRP A 173 -2.48 -8.82 9.47
CA TRP A 173 -3.46 -7.79 9.87
C TRP A 173 -3.39 -6.50 9.03
N GLY A 174 -2.18 -6.07 8.68
CA GLY A 174 -1.92 -4.77 8.06
C GLY A 174 -1.67 -4.83 6.55
N GLY A 175 -1.88 -5.99 5.93
CA GLY A 175 -1.49 -6.25 4.55
C GLY A 175 -0.01 -6.62 4.42
N SER A 176 0.20 -7.57 3.51
CA SER A 176 1.49 -8.09 3.07
C SER A 176 1.29 -8.90 1.78
N ARG A 177 2.36 -9.16 1.03
CA ARG A 177 2.29 -10.03 -0.16
C ARG A 177 1.68 -11.42 0.13
N LEU A 178 1.91 -11.97 1.33
CA LEU A 178 1.29 -13.24 1.76
C LEU A 178 -0.22 -13.09 1.95
N SER A 179 -0.65 -12.03 2.64
CA SER A 179 -2.08 -11.80 2.83
C SER A 179 -2.80 -11.58 1.49
N ILE A 180 -2.17 -10.91 0.52
CA ILE A 180 -2.73 -10.73 -0.83
C ILE A 180 -2.92 -12.07 -1.52
N TYR A 181 -1.94 -12.96 -1.44
CA TYR A 181 -2.05 -14.30 -2.00
C TYR A 181 -3.33 -15.01 -1.52
N PHE A 182 -3.64 -14.96 -0.23
CA PHE A 182 -4.88 -15.54 0.31
C PHE A 182 -6.14 -14.72 0.01
N ASN A 183 -6.06 -13.38 0.04
CA ASN A 183 -7.17 -12.50 -0.31
C ASN A 183 -7.65 -12.74 -1.76
N ASN A 184 -6.73 -13.01 -2.68
CA ASN A 184 -7.04 -13.35 -4.07
C ASN A 184 -7.81 -14.67 -4.21
N MET A 185 -7.76 -15.53 -3.18
CA MET A 185 -8.54 -16.76 -3.07
C MET A 185 -9.78 -16.60 -2.17
N GLY A 186 -10.11 -15.36 -1.76
CA GLY A 186 -11.28 -15.07 -0.94
C GLY A 186 -11.14 -15.38 0.55
N VAL A 187 -9.91 -15.52 1.07
CA VAL A 187 -9.66 -15.69 2.51
C VAL A 187 -9.01 -14.43 3.07
N TYR A 188 -9.77 -13.66 3.86
CA TYR A 188 -9.36 -12.33 4.30
C TYR A 188 -8.94 -12.25 5.77
N HIS A 189 -9.48 -13.12 6.62
CA HIS A 189 -9.26 -13.01 8.06
C HIS A 189 -7.88 -13.59 8.45
N PRO A 190 -7.04 -12.84 9.18
CA PRO A 190 -5.69 -13.30 9.53
C PRO A 190 -5.64 -14.61 10.32
N ASP A 191 -6.63 -14.86 11.18
CA ASP A 191 -6.73 -16.13 11.91
C ASP A 191 -6.93 -17.31 10.95
N ASP A 192 -7.77 -17.17 9.93
CA ASP A 192 -8.05 -18.20 8.94
C ASP A 192 -6.81 -18.45 8.06
N ILE A 193 -6.17 -17.37 7.59
CA ILE A 193 -4.93 -17.46 6.82
C ILE A 193 -3.88 -18.25 7.60
N SER A 194 -3.66 -17.89 8.87
CA SER A 194 -2.71 -18.60 9.72
C SER A 194 -3.13 -20.05 10.01
N GLY A 195 -4.44 -20.32 10.12
CA GLY A 195 -5.00 -21.67 10.30
C GLY A 195 -4.76 -22.56 9.07
N ILE A 196 -4.98 -22.04 7.86
CA ILE A 196 -4.71 -22.74 6.60
C ILE A 196 -3.23 -23.08 6.49
N ILE A 197 -2.35 -22.13 6.81
CA ILE A 197 -0.90 -22.35 6.76
C ILE A 197 -0.48 -23.43 7.77
N LEU A 198 -0.97 -23.38 9.02
CA LEU A 198 -0.66 -24.38 10.04
C LEU A 198 -1.13 -25.77 9.64
N THR A 199 -2.37 -25.88 9.16
CA THR A 199 -2.95 -27.15 8.72
C THR A 199 -2.16 -27.74 7.55
N SER A 200 -1.82 -26.90 6.58
CA SER A 200 -1.02 -27.32 5.42
C SER A 200 0.40 -27.71 5.81
N TYR A 201 1.02 -27.02 6.79
CA TYR A 201 2.33 -27.40 7.31
C TYR A 201 2.29 -28.73 8.07
N TYR A 202 1.23 -29.00 8.84
CA TYR A 202 1.05 -30.31 9.48
C TYR A 202 0.94 -31.42 8.45
N ARG A 203 0.17 -31.20 7.37
CA ARG A 203 0.01 -32.16 6.27
C ARG A 203 1.31 -32.35 5.50
N HIS A 204 2.09 -31.28 5.31
CA HIS A 204 3.45 -31.33 4.78
C HIS A 204 4.36 -32.25 5.60
N LEU A 205 4.41 -32.08 6.91
CA LEU A 205 5.21 -32.94 7.80
C LEU A 205 4.84 -34.42 7.70
N ASN A 206 3.57 -34.71 7.38
CA ASN A 206 3.01 -36.06 7.30
C ASN A 206 2.84 -36.57 5.85
N ASN A 207 3.45 -35.90 4.86
CA ASN A 207 3.34 -36.26 3.44
C ASN A 207 1.89 -36.49 2.97
N SER A 208 0.97 -35.69 3.50
CA SER A 208 -0.46 -35.75 3.18
C SER A 208 -0.84 -34.60 2.24
N ASP A 209 -1.85 -34.81 1.41
CA ASP A 209 -2.39 -33.76 0.54
C ASP A 209 -2.90 -32.59 1.39
N TYR A 210 -2.52 -31.37 1.00
CA TYR A 210 -2.91 -30.15 1.69
C TYR A 210 -4.41 -29.92 1.57
N LYS A 211 -5.08 -30.38 0.51
CA LYS A 211 -6.52 -30.14 0.27
C LYS A 211 -6.86 -28.64 0.43
N LEU A 212 -6.05 -27.78 -0.18
CA LEU A 212 -6.12 -26.33 0.01
C LEU A 212 -7.50 -25.78 -0.37
N ASP A 213 -8.08 -26.25 -1.48
CA ASP A 213 -9.41 -25.83 -1.94
C ASP A 213 -10.51 -26.17 -0.91
N GLU A 214 -10.43 -27.32 -0.25
CA GLU A 214 -11.37 -27.70 0.81
C GLU A 214 -11.24 -26.77 2.02
N GLN A 215 -10.01 -26.42 2.41
CA GLN A 215 -9.75 -25.49 3.52
C GLN A 215 -10.28 -24.09 3.20
N ILE A 216 -10.02 -23.58 1.99
CA ILE A 216 -10.51 -22.26 1.54
C ILE A 216 -12.04 -22.24 1.55
N LYS A 217 -12.66 -23.26 0.96
CA LYS A 217 -14.12 -23.35 0.88
C LYS A 217 -14.76 -23.37 2.28
N PHE A 218 -14.17 -24.08 3.23
CA PHE A 218 -14.65 -24.10 4.61
C PHE A 218 -14.76 -22.69 5.19
N TYR A 219 -13.72 -21.85 5.06
CA TYR A 219 -13.74 -20.48 5.60
C TYR A 219 -14.67 -19.55 4.82
N GLN A 220 -14.74 -19.69 3.49
CA GLN A 220 -15.70 -18.93 2.68
C GLN A 220 -17.15 -19.22 3.11
N ASP A 221 -17.50 -20.49 3.29
CA ASP A 221 -18.83 -20.91 3.74
C ASP A 221 -19.11 -20.44 5.18
N TYR A 222 -18.11 -20.50 6.07
CA TYR A 222 -18.22 -19.99 7.44
C TYR A 222 -18.61 -18.50 7.46
N TRP A 223 -17.85 -17.63 6.79
CA TRP A 223 -18.11 -16.19 6.79
C TRP A 223 -19.42 -15.83 6.09
N LYS A 224 -19.75 -16.50 4.98
CA LYS A 224 -21.04 -16.32 4.30
C LYS A 224 -22.22 -16.58 5.24
N ASN A 225 -22.12 -17.63 6.06
CA ASN A 225 -23.15 -17.98 7.04
C ASN A 225 -23.19 -16.98 8.22
N GLU A 226 -22.03 -16.57 8.74
CA GLU A 226 -21.97 -15.58 9.83
C GLU A 226 -22.54 -14.21 9.40
N GLU A 227 -22.26 -13.78 8.17
CA GLU A 227 -22.87 -12.57 7.60
C GLU A 227 -24.40 -12.69 7.47
N ALA A 228 -24.91 -13.85 7.02
CA ALA A 228 -26.35 -14.08 6.93
C ALA A 228 -27.01 -13.97 8.30
N LYS A 229 -26.44 -14.62 9.32
CA LYS A 229 -26.92 -14.53 10.71
C LYS A 229 -26.84 -13.10 11.24
N ALA A 230 -25.78 -12.36 10.95
CA ALA A 230 -25.63 -10.98 11.38
C ALA A 230 -26.73 -10.08 10.78
N ARG A 231 -27.05 -10.25 9.49
CA ARG A 231 -28.16 -9.54 8.82
C ARG A 231 -29.51 -9.85 9.46
N GLU A 232 -29.79 -11.13 9.75
CA GLU A 232 -31.04 -11.52 10.43
C GLU A 232 -31.16 -10.91 11.83
N ARG A 233 -30.06 -10.84 12.59
CA ARG A 233 -30.06 -10.23 13.94
C ARG A 233 -30.33 -8.73 13.88
N GLN A 234 -29.82 -8.04 12.85
CA GLN A 234 -30.07 -6.61 12.65
C GLN A 234 -31.54 -6.33 12.31
N GLN A 235 -32.18 -7.20 11.52
CA GLN A 235 -33.60 -7.09 11.17
C GLN A 235 -34.55 -7.38 12.34
N LYS A 236 -34.06 -8.06 13.40
CA LYS A 236 -34.84 -8.44 14.58
C LYS A 236 -34.70 -7.49 15.78
N LYS A 237 -33.92 -6.40 15.67
CA LYS A 237 -33.84 -5.40 16.75
C LYS A 237 -35.10 -4.52 16.71
N PRO A 238 -35.96 -4.51 17.76
CA PRO A 238 -37.06 -3.56 17.86
C PRO A 238 -36.49 -2.12 18.00
N GLU A 239 -37.23 -1.15 17.46
CA GLU A 239 -36.95 0.29 17.56
C GLU A 239 -36.89 0.79 19.01
#